data_AF-A0A5K0XKF7-F1
#
_entry.id   AF-A0A5K0XKF7-F1
#
_cell.length_a   1.000
_cell.length_b   1.000
_cell.length_c   1.000
_cell.angle_alpha   90.00
_cell.angle_beta   90.00
_cell.angle_gamma   90.00
#
_symmetry.space_group_name_H-M   'P 1'
#
loop_
_entity.id
_entity.type
_entity.pdbx_description
1 polymer ?
#
loop_
_entity_poly.entity_id
_entity_poly.type
_entity_poly.pdbx_seq_one_letter_code
_entity_poly.pdbx_strand_id
1 'polypeptide(L)' 'GRHGFVVAITNVDNIGKGLIRDGTGYVTFPVRYQCVVFRPFKGEILEAVVTVVNK' A
#
# COMPACT_ATOMS: atom_id res chain seq x y z
N GLY A 1 -11.14 0.33 7.43
CA GLY A 1 -9.72 0.35 7.84
C GLY A 1 -9.15 1.76 7.74
N ARG A 2 -8.22 2.13 8.62
CA ARG A 2 -7.66 3.50 8.68
C ARG A 2 -6.99 3.97 7.37
N HIS A 3 -6.46 3.05 6.55
CA HIS A 3 -5.68 3.40 5.35
C HIS A 3 -6.18 2.78 4.02
N GLY A 4 -7.14 1.84 4.05
CA GLY A 4 -7.60 1.14 2.84
C GLY A 4 -6.66 0.02 2.39
N PHE A 5 -6.87 -0.49 1.18
CA PHE A 5 -6.05 -1.51 0.53
C PHE A 5 -5.16 -0.88 -0.54
N VAL A 6 -3.86 -1.15 -0.53
CA VAL A 6 -2.92 -0.56 -1.51
C VAL A 6 -3.09 -1.26 -2.86
N VAL A 7 -3.34 -0.48 -3.92
CA VAL A 7 -3.47 -0.98 -5.29
C VAL A 7 -2.12 -0.84 -6.02
N ALA A 8 -1.53 0.35 -5.97
CA ALA A 8 -0.27 0.63 -6.65
C ALA A 8 0.47 1.81 -6.00
N ILE A 9 1.80 1.76 -6.03
CA ILE A 9 2.65 2.91 -5.70
C ILE A 9 2.66 3.82 -6.92
N THR A 10 2.38 5.10 -6.71
CA THR A 10 2.34 6.10 -7.80
C THR A 10 3.57 6.98 -7.83
N ASN A 11 4.18 7.23 -6.67
CA ASN A 11 5.35 8.10 -6.59
C ASN A 11 6.26 7.69 -5.43
N VAL A 12 7.54 7.98 -5.55
CA VAL A 12 8.54 7.89 -4.49
C VAL A 12 9.03 9.30 -4.20
N ASP A 13 8.58 9.86 -3.08
CA ASP A 13 8.85 11.25 -2.71
C ASP A 13 10.28 11.43 -2.20
N ASN A 14 10.78 10.47 -1.41
CA ASN A 14 12.09 10.56 -0.82
C ASN A 14 12.68 9.18 -0.49
N ILE A 15 13.98 9.03 -0.73
CA ILE A 15 14.79 7.89 -0.31
C ILE A 15 15.80 8.43 0.70
N GLY A 16 15.69 7.99 1.95
CA GLY A 16 16.60 8.38 3.02
C GLY A 16 17.93 7.65 2.98
N LYS A 17 18.83 7.94 3.92
CA LYS A 17 20.15 7.30 3.98
C LYS A 17 20.01 5.80 4.26
N GLY A 18 20.77 4.99 3.51
CA GLY A 18 20.80 3.54 3.68
C GLY A 18 21.50 3.12 4.97
N LEU A 19 20.95 2.11 5.63
CA LEU A 19 21.56 1.43 6.77
C LEU A 19 22.04 0.05 6.34
N ILE A 20 23.32 -0.27 6.56
CA ILE A 20 23.85 -1.60 6.29
C ILE A 20 23.28 -2.58 7.31
N ARG A 21 22.80 -3.73 6.85
CA ARG A 21 22.38 -4.83 7.73
C ARG A 21 23.57 -5.74 8.02
N ASP A 22 23.96 -5.75 9.29
CA ASP A 22 25.04 -6.58 9.79
C ASP A 22 24.83 -8.06 9.42
N GLY A 23 25.90 -8.70 8.96
CA GLY A 23 25.91 -10.13 8.62
C GLY A 23 25.24 -10.53 7.30
N THR A 24 24.63 -9.60 6.56
CA THR A 24 23.94 -9.93 5.28
C THR A 24 24.51 -9.24 4.05
N GLY A 25 25.29 -8.16 4.23
CA GLY A 25 25.82 -7.35 3.13
C GLY A 25 24.76 -6.50 2.40
N TYR A 26 23.49 -6.53 2.84
CA TYR A 26 22.41 -5.75 2.26
C TYR A 26 22.28 -4.36 2.91
N VAL A 27 21.72 -3.40 2.17
CA VAL A 27 21.44 -2.04 2.66
C VAL A 27 19.94 -1.80 2.65
N THR A 28 19.39 -1.31 3.77
CA THR A 28 17.97 -0.94 3.92
C THR A 28 17.81 0.58 3.81
N PHE A 29 16.92 1.05 2.95
CA PHE A 29 16.63 2.48 2.78
C PHE A 29 15.23 2.80 3.29
N PRO A 30 15.04 3.79 4.18
CA PRO A 30 13.71 4.29 4.50
C PRO A 30 13.17 5.09 3.31
N VAL A 31 11.99 4.73 2.81
CA VAL A 31 11.38 5.34 1.62
C VAL A 31 10.03 5.97 1.98
N ARG A 32 9.84 7.23 1.62
CA ARG A 32 8.51 7.87 1.58
C ARG A 32 7.96 7.76 0.18
N TYR A 33 6.74 7.26 0.07
CA TYR A 33 6.08 7.01 -1.19
C TYR A 33 4.60 7.37 -1.10
N GLN A 34 4.01 7.65 -2.26
CA GLN A 34 2.59 7.83 -2.45
C GLN A 34 2.02 6.59 -3.13
N CYS A 35 0.79 6.24 -2.77
CA CYS A 35 0.11 5.12 -3.37
C CYS A 35 -1.38 5.41 -3.57
N VAL A 36 -1.94 4.76 -4.60
CA VAL A 36 -3.38 4.67 -4.78
C VAL A 36 -3.90 3.55 -3.88
N VAL A 37 -4.87 3.89 -3.05
CA VAL A 37 -5.53 2.96 -2.15
C VAL A 37 -7.00 2.81 -2.50
N PHE A 38 -7.50 1.58 -2.47
CA PHE A 38 -8.92 1.31 -2.43
C PHE A 38 -9.41 1.50 -1.01
N ARG A 39 -10.03 2.65 -0.74
CA ARG A 39 -10.57 3.01 0.57
C ARG A 39 -11.97 3.60 0.43
N PRO A 40 -13.01 2.76 0.44
CA PRO A 40 -14.36 3.26 0.39
C PRO A 40 -14.70 4.17 1.57
N PHE A 41 -15.54 5.18 1.33
CA PHE A 41 -15.99 6.10 2.37
C PHE A 41 -17.45 5.85 2.78
N LYS A 42 -17.84 6.38 3.95
CA LYS A 42 -19.18 6.18 4.49
C LYS A 42 -20.20 6.85 3.57
N GLY A 43 -21.17 6.06 3.07
CA GLY A 43 -22.21 6.53 2.16
C GLY A 43 -21.81 6.50 0.68
N GLU A 44 -20.62 6.00 0.35
CA GLU A 44 -20.24 5.73 -1.04
C GLU A 44 -21.07 4.58 -1.60
N ILE A 45 -21.57 4.76 -2.82
CA ILE A 45 -22.29 3.73 -3.57
C ILE A 45 -21.28 3.10 -4.54
N LEU A 46 -21.09 1.79 -4.44
CA LEU A 46 -20.17 1.03 -5.28
C LEU A 46 -20.92 -0.09 -6.00
N GLU A 47 -20.59 -0.29 -7.27
CA GLU A 47 -21.08 -1.42 -8.06
C GLU A 47 -20.21 -2.65 -7.80
N ALA A 48 -20.83 -3.83 -7.68
CA ALA A 48 -20.13 -5.08 -7.45
C ALA A 48 -20.87 -6.24 -8.12
N VAL A 49 -20.12 -7.31 -8.43
CA VAL A 49 -20.65 -8.55 -9.01
C VAL A 49 -20.61 -9.65 -7.96
N VAL A 50 -21.72 -10.38 -7.79
CA VAL A 50 -21.78 -11.55 -6.90
C VAL A 50 -21.10 -12.73 -7.60
N THR A 51 -20.02 -13.24 -7.02
CA THR A 51 -19.25 -14.35 -7.58
C THR A 51 -19.60 -15.70 -6.96
N VAL A 52 -19.87 -15.74 -5.66
CA VAL A 52 -20.21 -16.95 -4.91
C VAL A 52 -21.33 -16.63 -3.93
N VAL A 53 -22.33 -17.50 -3.88
CA VAL A 53 -23.35 -17.51 -2.83
C VAL A 53 -23.13 -18.74 -1.96
N ASN A 54 -22.93 -18.54 -0.65
CA ASN A 54 -22.91 -19.63 0.31
C ASN A 54 -24.32 -19.84 0.88
N LYS A 55 -24.63 -21.11 1.19
CA LYS A 55 -25.92 -21.56 1.72
C LYS A 55 -26.00 -21.43 3.24
#